data_AF-A0A4Q7MR42-F1
#
_entry.id   AF-A0A4Q7MR42-F1
#
_cell.length_a   1.000
_cell.length_b   1.000
_cell.length_c   1.000
_cell.angle_alpha   90.00
_cell.angle_beta   90.00
_cell.angle_gamma   90.00
#
_symmetry.space_group_name_H-M   'P 1'
#
loop_
_entity.id
_entity.type
_entity.pdbx_description
1 polymer ?
#
loop_
_entity_poly.entity_id
_entity_poly.type
_entity_poly.pdbx_seq_one_letter_code
_entity_poly.pdbx_strand_id
1 'polypeptide(L)'
;MSFIIDKQTLDDLNIFGKQRSSIYNIFNNTHTRGGALLLEDMFNYPLADAFRIRQRTSIIRFFRELDRSFPFSNESFDIIEHYLENTDERSKLTMEEDNLQRKLKNIVGADTEFEALHKAVLAVMDMCNRLQDFLNGITGPIAEAWQPEVTAMQQLLKEPLLQFMREEKKSKKLNYAKVAEYDRLLRFVSREKIKKLLYHVYSMDVYMSVANVSKLRGFAFAETLDGRENMIEIEGMYHPGLSNPVSNQLRIDRSRNLIFLTGANMAGKSTFMKTLGITIFLAHMGFPVPARQMKFSVQQGLFTTINLSDNLNMGYSHFYAEVLRLKKVAEQAGKTERLVIIFDELFRGTNVKDAFDATVTVADAFAEKRDCTFILSTHIIEAGEVLKEKCDNINFVYFPTIMKEQMPEYTYRLTQGITNDRHGMMIIGNENIIGILKSRKQNAKTGVI
;
A
#
# COMPACT_ATOMS: atom_id res chain seq x y z
N MET A 1 -16.54 -2.72 -10.24
CA MET A 1 -16.70 -3.17 -8.84
C MET A 1 -15.51 -2.66 -8.05
N SER A 2 -15.67 -2.40 -6.75
CA SER A 2 -14.56 -2.04 -5.86
C SER A 2 -13.82 -3.30 -5.41
N PHE A 3 -12.51 -3.19 -5.19
CA PHE A 3 -11.73 -4.27 -4.58
C PHE A 3 -12.19 -4.47 -3.13
N ILE A 4 -12.56 -5.69 -2.77
CA ILE A 4 -13.10 -6.02 -1.45
C ILE A 4 -11.93 -6.34 -0.52
N ILE A 5 -11.75 -5.50 0.50
CA ILE A 5 -10.75 -5.68 1.55
C ILE A 5 -11.33 -5.17 2.86
N ASP A 6 -10.93 -5.78 3.98
CA ASP A 6 -11.39 -5.34 5.29
C ASP A 6 -10.26 -4.93 6.24
N LYS A 7 -10.63 -4.26 7.33
CA LYS A 7 -9.70 -3.71 8.31
C LYS A 7 -8.72 -4.76 8.86
N GLN A 8 -9.22 -5.95 9.20
CA GLN A 8 -8.36 -7.06 9.64
C GLN A 8 -7.25 -7.34 8.62
N THR A 9 -7.59 -7.33 7.34
CA THR A 9 -6.62 -7.58 6.27
C THR A 9 -5.59 -6.46 6.13
N LEU A 10 -6.03 -5.20 6.22
CA LEU A 10 -5.12 -4.05 6.23
C LEU A 10 -4.16 -4.08 7.43
N ASP A 11 -4.64 -4.48 8.60
CA ASP A 11 -3.88 -4.58 9.84
C ASP A 11 -2.87 -5.74 9.77
N ASP A 12 -3.29 -6.93 9.32
CA ASP A 12 -2.44 -8.12 9.15
C ASP A 12 -1.25 -7.86 8.21
N LEU A 13 -1.50 -7.12 7.12
CA LEU A 13 -0.49 -6.76 6.10
C LEU A 13 0.29 -5.48 6.45
N ASN A 14 0.03 -4.86 7.61
CA ASN A 14 0.69 -3.66 8.08
C ASN A 14 0.64 -2.51 7.04
N ILE A 15 -0.52 -2.30 6.42
CA ILE A 15 -0.69 -1.30 5.35
C ILE A 15 -0.49 0.12 5.89
N PHE A 16 -1.21 0.49 6.95
CA PHE A 16 -1.17 1.81 7.61
C PHE A 16 -0.55 1.77 9.02
N GLY A 17 0.22 0.73 9.35
CA GLY A 17 0.72 0.57 10.72
C GLY A 17 1.58 1.73 11.20
N LYS A 18 1.62 1.91 12.53
CA LYS A 18 2.29 3.03 13.21
C LYS A 18 3.83 3.01 13.11
N GLN A 19 4.42 1.89 12.69
CA GLN A 19 5.86 1.76 12.56
C GLN A 19 6.35 2.38 11.24
N ARG A 20 7.62 2.83 11.20
CA ARG A 20 8.28 3.31 9.96
C ARG A 20 8.33 2.26 8.84
N SER A 21 8.02 0.99 9.14
CA SER A 21 8.03 -0.15 8.23
C SER A 21 6.69 -0.47 7.56
N SER A 22 5.63 0.34 7.77
CA SER A 22 4.34 0.11 7.09
C SER A 22 4.46 0.31 5.57
N ILE A 23 3.58 -0.36 4.83
CA ILE A 23 3.63 -0.33 3.36
C ILE A 23 3.33 1.07 2.83
N TYR A 24 2.38 1.79 3.43
CA TYR A 24 2.11 3.18 3.10
C TYR A 24 3.37 4.06 3.26
N ASN A 25 4.08 3.94 4.38
CA ASN A 25 5.28 4.73 4.66
C ASN A 25 6.45 4.42 3.70
N ILE A 26 6.50 3.21 3.11
CA ILE A 26 7.48 2.89 2.06
C ILE A 26 7.25 3.75 0.81
N PHE A 27 5.99 4.05 0.49
CA PHE A 27 5.60 4.79 -0.71
C PHE A 27 5.42 6.29 -0.49
N ASN A 28 5.06 6.72 0.72
CA ASN A 28 4.80 8.13 1.01
C ASN A 28 6.09 8.96 1.14
N ASN A 29 6.70 9.23 -0.01
CA ASN A 29 7.79 10.22 -0.17
C ASN A 29 7.30 11.45 -0.95
N THR A 30 6.02 11.77 -0.83
CA THR A 30 5.39 12.90 -1.51
C THR A 30 5.92 14.23 -0.98
N HIS A 31 6.00 15.22 -1.86
CA HIS A 31 6.45 16.58 -1.52
C HIS A 31 5.29 17.42 -0.97
N THR A 32 4.06 17.12 -1.38
CA THR A 32 2.88 17.91 -1.08
C THR A 32 1.94 17.17 -0.12
N ARG A 33 1.28 17.93 0.77
CA ARG A 33 0.25 17.38 1.65
C ARG A 33 -0.92 16.81 0.85
N GLY A 34 -1.34 17.52 -0.21
CA GLY A 34 -2.35 17.01 -1.15
C GLY A 34 -1.93 15.69 -1.81
N GLY A 35 -0.67 15.54 -2.21
CA GLY A 35 -0.14 14.28 -2.72
C GLY A 35 -0.21 13.14 -1.70
N ALA A 36 0.17 13.40 -0.44
CA ALA A 36 0.05 12.42 0.64
C ALA A 36 -1.40 11.96 0.86
N LEU A 37 -2.36 12.90 0.86
CA LEU A 37 -3.78 12.57 1.00
C LEU A 37 -4.29 11.75 -0.18
N LEU A 38 -3.92 12.10 -1.42
CA LEU A 38 -4.28 11.30 -2.60
C LEU A 38 -3.68 9.90 -2.55
N LEU A 39 -2.44 9.77 -2.07
CA LEU A 39 -1.80 8.48 -1.89
C LEU A 39 -2.54 7.64 -0.84
N GLU A 40 -2.90 8.23 0.30
CA GLU A 40 -3.68 7.58 1.35
C GLU A 40 -5.04 7.10 0.81
N ASP A 41 -5.75 7.95 0.05
CA ASP A 41 -6.99 7.56 -0.63
C ASP A 41 -6.77 6.38 -1.58
N MET A 42 -5.70 6.37 -2.36
CA MET A 42 -5.39 5.22 -3.23
C MET A 42 -5.25 3.94 -2.40
N PHE A 43 -4.54 3.98 -1.25
CA PHE A 43 -4.35 2.82 -0.37
C PHE A 43 -5.66 2.36 0.29
N ASN A 44 -6.56 3.28 0.60
CA ASN A 44 -7.89 2.93 1.12
C ASN A 44 -8.81 2.31 0.06
N TYR A 45 -8.59 2.62 -1.23
CA TYR A 45 -9.43 2.17 -2.34
C TYR A 45 -8.64 1.52 -3.49
N PRO A 46 -8.10 0.30 -3.31
CA PRO A 46 -7.44 -0.43 -4.39
C PRO A 46 -8.39 -0.71 -5.57
N LEU A 47 -7.82 -0.88 -6.77
CA LEU A 47 -8.59 -1.06 -7.99
C LEU A 47 -8.95 -2.53 -8.20
N ALA A 48 -10.15 -2.82 -8.71
CA ALA A 48 -10.54 -4.15 -9.20
C ALA A 48 -10.86 -4.12 -10.70
N ASP A 49 -10.20 -3.21 -11.44
CA ASP A 49 -10.40 -3.02 -12.87
C ASP A 49 -9.05 -3.05 -13.61
N ALA A 50 -8.91 -3.98 -14.55
CA ALA A 50 -7.65 -4.22 -15.27
C ALA A 50 -7.20 -3.01 -16.08
N PHE A 51 -8.14 -2.31 -16.70
CA PHE A 51 -7.84 -1.14 -17.51
C PHE A 51 -7.30 0.00 -16.65
N ARG A 52 -7.94 0.31 -15.52
CA ARG A 52 -7.47 1.33 -14.56
C ARG A 52 -6.12 0.98 -13.95
N ILE A 53 -5.89 -0.30 -13.62
CA ILE A 53 -4.59 -0.77 -13.11
C ILE A 53 -3.50 -0.54 -14.15
N ARG A 54 -3.74 -0.91 -15.41
CA ARG A 54 -2.80 -0.70 -16.52
C ARG A 54 -2.54 0.78 -16.80
N GLN A 55 -3.58 1.62 -16.79
CA GLN A 55 -3.44 3.07 -16.96
C GLN A 55 -2.52 3.64 -15.88
N ARG A 56 -2.79 3.40 -14.61
CA ARG A 56 -1.95 3.91 -13.52
C ARG A 56 -0.52 3.38 -13.60
N THR A 57 -0.37 2.08 -13.89
CA THR A 57 0.94 1.43 -14.06
C THR A 57 1.75 2.09 -15.17
N SER A 58 1.13 2.41 -16.32
CA SER A 58 1.83 3.04 -17.44
C SER A 58 2.25 4.48 -17.14
N ILE A 59 1.44 5.23 -16.40
CA ILE A 59 1.77 6.58 -15.94
C ILE A 59 2.99 6.53 -15.00
N ILE A 60 2.96 5.67 -13.97
CA ILE A 60 4.07 5.54 -13.01
C ILE A 60 5.34 5.04 -13.70
N ARG A 61 5.22 4.10 -14.65
CA ARG A 61 6.35 3.62 -15.46
C ARG A 61 6.96 4.75 -16.28
N PHE A 62 6.15 5.62 -16.89
CA PHE A 62 6.64 6.80 -17.58
C PHE A 62 7.44 7.72 -16.65
N PHE A 63 6.93 8.02 -15.46
CA PHE A 63 7.67 8.85 -14.49
C PHE A 63 8.93 8.19 -13.93
N ARG A 64 9.03 6.85 -13.94
CA ARG A 64 10.25 6.14 -13.54
C ARG A 64 11.39 6.34 -14.55
N GLU A 65 11.05 6.34 -15.83
CA GLU A 65 12.01 6.56 -16.93
C GLU A 65 12.27 8.05 -17.19
N LEU A 66 11.37 8.93 -16.75
CA LEU A 66 11.53 10.37 -16.85
C LEU A 66 12.66 10.85 -15.93
N ASP A 67 13.77 11.29 -16.52
CA ASP A 67 14.92 11.83 -15.78
C ASP A 67 14.72 13.29 -15.37
N ARG A 68 13.66 13.57 -14.60
CA ARG A 68 13.36 14.90 -14.07
C ARG A 68 12.82 14.81 -12.65
N SER A 69 13.24 15.74 -11.80
CA SER A 69 12.75 15.85 -10.43
C SER A 69 11.41 16.60 -10.39
N PHE A 70 10.67 16.40 -9.28
CA PHE A 70 9.49 17.19 -9.00
C PHE A 70 9.88 18.69 -8.93
N PRO A 71 9.22 19.59 -9.67
CA PRO A 71 9.76 20.95 -9.92
C PRO A 71 9.42 21.97 -8.82
N PHE A 72 8.74 21.56 -7.75
CA PHE A 72 8.18 22.43 -6.73
C PHE A 72 8.79 22.20 -5.34
N SER A 73 8.69 23.20 -4.47
CA SER A 73 9.07 23.14 -3.05
C SER A 73 7.83 23.07 -2.14
N ASN A 74 7.93 22.35 -1.01
CA ASN A 74 6.84 22.15 -0.07
C ASN A 74 6.24 23.47 0.47
N GLU A 75 7.10 24.44 0.82
CA GLU A 75 6.69 25.73 1.40
C GLU A 75 5.71 26.51 0.52
N SER A 76 5.76 26.32 -0.79
CA SER A 76 4.87 27.03 -1.73
C SER A 76 3.44 26.53 -1.64
N PHE A 77 3.21 25.24 -1.36
CA PHE A 77 1.85 24.67 -1.37
C PHE A 77 1.06 25.02 -0.12
N ASP A 78 1.69 25.03 1.07
CA ASP A 78 1.01 25.43 2.31
C ASP A 78 0.45 26.86 2.19
N ILE A 79 1.21 27.75 1.55
CA ILE A 79 0.80 29.13 1.30
C ILE A 79 -0.39 29.17 0.32
N ILE A 80 -0.31 28.42 -0.78
CA ILE A 80 -1.37 28.39 -1.81
C ILE A 80 -2.67 27.80 -1.24
N GLU A 81 -2.59 26.69 -0.50
CA GLU A 81 -3.75 26.04 0.11
C GLU A 81 -4.45 26.99 1.09
N HIS A 82 -3.71 27.57 2.04
CA HIS A 82 -4.26 28.53 2.99
C HIS A 82 -4.88 29.76 2.31
N TYR A 83 -4.21 30.26 1.26
CA TYR A 83 -4.70 31.36 0.45
C TYR A 83 -6.04 31.06 -0.23
N LEU A 84 -6.18 29.87 -0.83
CA LEU A 84 -7.41 29.47 -1.54
C LEU A 84 -8.53 29.05 -0.59
N GLU A 85 -8.25 28.69 0.66
CA GLU A 85 -9.25 28.44 1.70
C GLU A 85 -9.95 29.72 2.16
N ASN A 86 -9.25 30.85 2.17
CA ASN A 86 -9.82 32.13 2.57
C ASN A 86 -10.76 32.71 1.49
N THR A 87 -12.07 32.57 1.73
CA THR A 87 -13.13 33.07 0.84
C THR A 87 -13.84 34.31 1.35
N ASP A 88 -13.41 34.92 2.45
CA ASP A 88 -14.08 36.09 3.00
C ASP A 88 -13.88 37.29 2.06
N GLU A 89 -14.96 37.86 1.54
CA GLU A 89 -14.90 39.02 0.65
C GLU A 89 -14.33 40.27 1.35
N ARG A 90 -14.37 40.32 2.68
CA ARG A 90 -13.72 41.37 3.48
C ARG A 90 -12.20 41.33 3.41
N SER A 91 -11.62 40.20 2.99
CA SER A 91 -10.18 40.03 2.79
C SER A 91 -9.69 40.52 1.41
N LYS A 92 -10.59 41.06 0.57
CA LYS A 92 -10.22 41.70 -0.70
C LYS A 92 -9.55 43.05 -0.44
N LEU A 93 -8.41 43.27 -1.07
CA LEU A 93 -7.82 44.61 -1.14
C LEU A 93 -8.71 45.51 -2.00
N THR A 94 -9.13 46.66 -1.47
CA THR A 94 -9.84 47.68 -2.25
C THR A 94 -8.89 48.37 -3.22
N MET A 95 -9.32 48.56 -4.48
CA MET A 95 -8.61 49.33 -5.52
C MET A 95 -8.65 50.85 -5.27
N GLU A 96 -8.57 51.30 -4.01
CA GLU A 96 -8.45 52.74 -3.74
C GLU A 96 -7.07 53.22 -4.23
N GLU A 97 -7.09 54.31 -4.98
CA GLU A 97 -5.94 54.94 -5.63
C GLU A 97 -4.77 55.15 -4.66
N ASP A 98 -3.56 55.10 -5.22
CA ASP A 98 -2.23 55.18 -4.59
C ASP A 98 -1.96 56.56 -3.90
N ASN A 99 -2.88 57.03 -3.05
CA ASN A 99 -2.89 58.37 -2.49
C ASN A 99 -2.47 58.41 -1.02
N LEU A 100 -1.96 59.59 -0.64
CA LEU A 100 -1.40 59.96 0.68
C LEU A 100 -2.21 59.46 1.90
N GLN A 101 -3.53 59.27 1.76
CA GLN A 101 -4.41 58.73 2.79
C GLN A 101 -4.04 57.31 3.25
N ARG A 102 -3.43 56.47 2.39
CA ARG A 102 -2.99 55.12 2.78
C ARG A 102 -1.70 55.13 3.59
N LYS A 103 -0.74 56.00 3.23
CA LYS A 103 0.49 56.20 4.03
C LYS A 103 0.19 56.60 5.47
N LEU A 104 -0.94 57.26 5.70
CA LEU A 104 -1.42 57.65 7.03
C LEU A 104 -2.18 56.53 7.78
N LYS A 105 -2.70 55.50 7.09
CA LYS A 105 -3.41 54.35 7.70
C LYS A 105 -2.49 53.18 8.08
N ASN A 106 -1.24 53.14 7.60
CA ASN A 106 -0.29 52.05 7.83
C ASN A 106 0.63 52.32 9.03
N ILE A 107 0.20 52.01 10.27
CA ILE A 107 1.14 51.97 11.41
C ILE A 107 1.29 50.57 12.04
N VAL A 108 0.36 49.60 11.90
CA VAL A 108 0.60 48.27 12.54
C VAL A 108 0.09 47.01 11.80
N GLY A 109 -0.99 47.03 11.00
CA GLY A 109 -1.61 45.77 10.49
C GLY A 109 -1.80 45.59 8.97
N ALA A 110 -1.88 46.67 8.20
CA ALA A 110 -2.18 46.60 6.76
C ALA A 110 -0.99 46.12 5.90
N ASP A 111 0.24 46.31 6.37
CA ASP A 111 1.43 45.85 5.65
C ASP A 111 1.59 44.32 5.73
N THR A 112 1.24 43.70 6.87
CA THR A 112 1.31 42.23 7.04
C THR A 112 0.29 41.47 6.18
N GLU A 113 -0.94 41.98 6.07
CA GLU A 113 -1.96 41.37 5.21
C GLU A 113 -1.60 41.49 3.73
N PHE A 114 -1.11 42.67 3.32
CA PHE A 114 -0.61 42.89 1.97
C PHE A 114 0.58 41.97 1.64
N GLU A 115 1.55 41.86 2.53
CA GLU A 115 2.72 40.99 2.35
C GLU A 115 2.33 39.52 2.23
N ALA A 116 1.42 39.03 3.09
CA ALA A 116 0.90 37.67 3.02
C ALA A 116 0.20 37.42 1.68
N LEU A 117 -0.63 38.36 1.23
CA LEU A 117 -1.35 38.27 -0.03
C LEU A 117 -0.41 38.30 -1.24
N HIS A 118 0.58 39.21 -1.21
CA HIS A 118 1.61 39.33 -2.24
C HIS A 118 2.40 38.03 -2.36
N LYS A 119 2.81 37.44 -1.23
CA LYS A 119 3.50 36.15 -1.18
C LYS A 119 2.64 35.02 -1.79
N ALA A 120 1.35 35.00 -1.48
CA ALA A 120 0.43 33.98 -1.98
C ALA A 120 0.18 34.09 -3.50
N VAL A 121 -0.06 35.30 -4.01
CA VAL A 121 -0.20 35.55 -5.45
C VAL A 121 1.06 35.11 -6.19
N LEU A 122 2.25 35.47 -5.68
CA LEU A 122 3.52 35.05 -6.25
C LEU A 122 3.69 33.52 -6.20
N ALA A 123 3.28 32.84 -5.12
CA ALA A 123 3.37 31.39 -5.00
C ALA A 123 2.51 30.68 -6.07
N VAL A 124 1.28 31.14 -6.31
CA VAL A 124 0.42 30.60 -7.38
C VAL A 124 1.04 30.83 -8.76
N MET A 125 1.58 32.03 -9.02
CA MET A 125 2.25 32.34 -10.28
C MET A 125 3.50 31.47 -10.49
N ASP A 126 4.33 31.30 -9.46
CA ASP A 126 5.52 30.45 -9.51
C ASP A 126 5.15 28.98 -9.78
N MET A 127 4.12 28.46 -9.11
CA MET A 127 3.58 27.12 -9.38
C MET A 127 3.16 26.97 -10.85
N CYS A 128 2.33 27.87 -11.37
CA CYS A 128 1.87 27.78 -12.76
C CYS A 128 3.03 27.85 -13.77
N ASN A 129 4.00 28.74 -13.52
CA ASN A 129 5.18 28.89 -14.38
C ASN A 129 6.09 27.66 -14.35
N ARG A 130 6.36 27.10 -13.16
CA ARG A 130 7.12 25.85 -12.99
C ARG A 130 6.43 24.67 -13.62
N LEU A 131 5.11 24.56 -13.49
CA LEU A 131 4.33 23.51 -14.13
C LEU A 131 4.44 23.61 -15.66
N GLN A 132 4.30 24.81 -16.22
CA GLN A 132 4.45 25.04 -17.66
C GLN A 132 5.85 24.67 -18.14
N ASP A 133 6.90 25.08 -17.42
CA ASP A 133 8.30 24.77 -17.75
C ASP A 133 8.60 23.27 -17.61
N PHE A 134 7.99 22.61 -16.63
CA PHE A 134 8.04 21.16 -16.48
C PHE A 134 7.40 20.48 -17.69
N LEU A 135 6.14 20.80 -18.03
CA LEU A 135 5.47 20.17 -19.16
C LEU A 135 6.18 20.42 -20.50
N ASN A 136 6.68 21.63 -20.74
CA ASN A 136 7.39 21.98 -21.97
C ASN A 136 8.75 21.29 -22.11
N GLY A 137 9.42 20.98 -20.99
CA GLY A 137 10.72 20.31 -21.02
C GLY A 137 10.63 18.79 -21.16
N ILE A 138 9.42 18.20 -21.22
CA ILE A 138 9.28 16.77 -21.50
C ILE A 138 9.54 16.56 -22.99
N THR A 139 10.56 15.77 -23.31
CA THR A 139 10.91 15.42 -24.68
C THR A 139 10.48 13.97 -24.97
N GLY A 140 10.00 13.71 -26.18
CA GLY A 140 9.50 12.39 -26.57
C GLY A 140 8.03 12.13 -26.21
N PRO A 141 7.53 10.91 -26.47
CA PRO A 141 6.14 10.56 -26.22
C PRO A 141 5.87 10.46 -24.72
N ILE A 142 4.74 11.02 -24.28
CA ILE A 142 4.22 10.78 -22.92
C ILE A 142 3.36 9.52 -22.89
N ALA A 143 3.16 8.96 -21.70
CA ALA A 143 2.21 7.86 -21.53
C ALA A 143 0.81 8.28 -22.02
N GLU A 144 0.21 7.49 -22.91
CA GLU A 144 -1.13 7.75 -23.46
C GLU A 144 -2.17 7.94 -22.34
N ALA A 145 -2.06 7.15 -21.27
CA ALA A 145 -2.93 7.25 -20.10
C ALA A 145 -2.80 8.57 -19.33
N TRP A 146 -1.68 9.28 -19.42
CA TRP A 146 -1.46 10.59 -18.78
C TRP A 146 -1.81 11.77 -19.69
N GLN A 147 -1.93 11.55 -21.01
CA GLN A 147 -2.26 12.58 -22.00
C GLN A 147 -3.50 13.42 -21.65
N PRO A 148 -4.61 12.86 -21.11
CA PRO A 148 -5.76 13.65 -20.70
C PRO A 148 -5.43 14.66 -19.58
N GLU A 149 -4.64 14.25 -18.57
CA GLU A 149 -4.22 15.14 -17.48
C GLU A 149 -3.28 16.25 -18.00
N VAL A 150 -2.34 15.92 -18.88
CA VAL A 150 -1.45 16.91 -19.52
C VAL A 150 -2.24 17.92 -20.34
N THR A 151 -3.22 17.45 -21.10
CA THR A 151 -4.07 18.32 -21.93
C THR A 151 -4.90 19.25 -21.04
N ALA A 152 -5.49 18.74 -19.96
CA ALA A 152 -6.23 19.54 -18.99
C ALA A 152 -5.34 20.61 -18.33
N MET A 153 -4.13 20.24 -17.89
CA MET A 153 -3.16 21.20 -17.34
C MET A 153 -2.78 22.28 -18.35
N GLN A 154 -2.48 21.92 -19.60
CA GLN A 154 -2.12 22.87 -20.64
C GLN A 154 -3.28 23.82 -21.00
N GLN A 155 -4.53 23.34 -20.99
CA GLN A 155 -5.71 24.18 -21.21
C GLN A 155 -5.88 25.19 -20.06
N LEU A 156 -5.82 24.72 -18.81
CA LEU A 156 -5.93 25.57 -17.62
C LEU A 156 -4.81 26.63 -17.57
N LEU A 157 -3.58 26.29 -17.95
CA LEU A 157 -2.43 27.21 -18.01
C LEU A 157 -2.47 28.21 -19.18
N LYS A 158 -3.36 28.00 -20.17
CA LYS A 158 -3.56 28.89 -21.33
C LYS A 158 -4.82 29.75 -21.19
N GLU A 159 -5.51 29.67 -20.06
CA GLU A 159 -6.73 30.44 -19.82
C GLU A 159 -6.46 31.96 -19.96
N PRO A 160 -7.27 32.71 -20.73
CA PRO A 160 -7.03 34.14 -20.95
C PRO A 160 -6.94 34.96 -19.65
N LEU A 161 -7.77 34.62 -18.67
CA LEU A 161 -7.79 35.28 -17.36
C LEU A 161 -6.52 35.04 -16.53
N LEU A 162 -5.68 34.09 -16.91
CA LEU A 162 -4.42 33.76 -16.24
C LEU A 162 -3.19 34.17 -17.07
N GLN A 163 -3.38 34.88 -18.18
CA GLN A 163 -2.30 35.29 -19.09
C GLN A 163 -1.23 36.14 -18.38
N PHE A 164 -1.63 36.97 -17.41
CA PHE A 164 -0.75 37.80 -16.60
C PHE A 164 0.38 37.01 -15.92
N MET A 165 0.16 35.72 -15.59
CA MET A 165 1.18 34.86 -14.98
C MET A 165 2.45 34.73 -15.83
N ARG A 166 2.29 34.77 -17.16
CA ARG A 166 3.38 34.65 -18.13
C ARG A 166 4.06 35.98 -18.36
N GLU A 167 3.27 37.06 -18.44
CA GLU A 167 3.75 38.43 -18.65
C GLU A 167 4.62 38.88 -17.47
N GLU A 168 4.22 38.52 -16.25
CA GLU A 168 4.90 38.86 -15.01
C GLU A 168 5.91 37.79 -14.55
N LYS A 169 6.30 36.82 -15.40
CA LYS A 169 7.17 35.68 -15.03
C LYS A 169 8.50 36.09 -14.37
N LYS A 170 9.03 37.28 -14.67
CA LYS A 170 10.29 37.80 -14.11
C LYS A 170 10.09 38.75 -12.91
N SER A 171 8.85 39.11 -12.60
CA SER A 171 8.54 40.12 -11.59
C SER A 171 8.57 39.52 -10.18
N LYS A 172 9.61 39.87 -9.41
CA LYS A 172 9.72 39.47 -7.99
C LYS A 172 8.92 40.36 -7.03
N LYS A 173 8.48 41.53 -7.50
CA LYS A 173 7.72 42.50 -6.71
C LYS A 173 6.58 43.05 -7.55
N LEU A 174 5.37 42.92 -7.03
CA LEU A 174 4.16 43.45 -7.65
C LEU A 174 3.75 44.68 -6.86
N ASN A 175 3.23 45.70 -7.54
CA ASN A 175 2.64 46.83 -6.86
C ASN A 175 1.27 46.45 -6.29
N TYR A 176 0.73 47.30 -5.42
CA TYR A 176 -0.52 47.00 -4.73
C TYR A 176 -1.70 46.77 -5.67
N ALA A 177 -1.86 47.62 -6.70
CA ALA A 177 -2.94 47.50 -7.67
C ALA A 177 -2.92 46.15 -8.40
N LYS A 178 -1.74 45.68 -8.84
CA LYS A 178 -1.58 44.37 -9.47
C LYS A 178 -1.89 43.22 -8.51
N VAL A 179 -1.43 43.31 -7.25
CA VAL A 179 -1.74 42.28 -6.25
C VAL A 179 -3.25 42.19 -6.01
N ALA A 180 -3.94 43.32 -5.85
CA ALA A 180 -5.40 43.35 -5.67
C ALA A 180 -6.16 42.79 -6.89
N GLU A 181 -5.71 43.13 -8.10
CA GLU A 181 -6.28 42.61 -9.34
C GLU A 181 -6.08 41.10 -9.48
N TYR A 182 -4.84 40.62 -9.35
CA TYR A 182 -4.52 39.20 -9.49
C TYR A 182 -5.17 38.38 -8.39
N ASP A 183 -5.23 38.93 -7.18
CA ASP A 183 -5.94 38.31 -6.09
C ASP A 183 -7.41 38.05 -6.43
N ARG A 184 -8.11 39.08 -6.92
CA ARG A 184 -9.50 38.95 -7.37
C ARG A 184 -9.63 37.85 -8.42
N LEU A 185 -8.72 37.81 -9.40
CA LEU A 185 -8.74 36.82 -10.47
C LEU A 185 -8.48 35.39 -9.96
N LEU A 186 -7.55 35.22 -9.01
CA LEU A 186 -7.15 33.90 -8.50
C LEU A 186 -8.11 33.34 -7.45
N ARG A 187 -8.41 34.10 -6.38
CA ARG A 187 -9.24 33.65 -5.26
C ARG A 187 -10.73 33.65 -5.53
N PHE A 188 -11.23 34.54 -6.38
CA PHE A 188 -12.67 34.77 -6.50
C PHE A 188 -13.23 34.45 -7.89
N VAL A 189 -12.43 34.58 -8.95
CA VAL A 189 -12.88 34.27 -10.33
C VAL A 189 -12.43 32.88 -10.79
N SER A 190 -11.14 32.54 -10.61
CA SER A 190 -10.54 31.33 -11.17
C SER A 190 -10.22 30.25 -10.14
N ARG A 191 -10.72 30.38 -8.90
CA ARG A 191 -10.39 29.52 -7.76
C ARG A 191 -10.49 28.03 -8.07
N GLU A 192 -11.61 27.60 -8.63
CA GLU A 192 -11.85 26.19 -8.97
C GLU A 192 -10.89 25.69 -10.06
N LYS A 193 -10.43 26.57 -10.97
CA LYS A 193 -9.41 26.23 -11.97
C LYS A 193 -8.04 26.05 -11.32
N ILE A 194 -7.68 26.91 -10.36
CA ILE A 194 -6.42 26.77 -9.59
C ILE A 194 -6.46 25.50 -8.73
N LYS A 195 -7.59 25.19 -8.08
CA LYS A 195 -7.76 23.93 -7.34
C LYS A 195 -7.63 22.69 -8.24
N LYS A 196 -8.16 22.74 -9.47
CA LYS A 196 -7.97 21.66 -10.46
C LYS A 196 -6.50 21.52 -10.86
N LEU A 197 -5.78 22.63 -11.07
CA LEU A 197 -4.34 22.59 -11.32
C LEU A 197 -3.57 21.97 -10.13
N LEU A 198 -3.88 22.36 -8.90
CA LEU A 198 -3.28 21.77 -7.69
C LEU A 198 -3.52 20.26 -7.63
N TYR A 199 -4.75 19.82 -7.90
CA TYR A 199 -5.05 18.38 -7.94
C TYR A 199 -4.18 17.63 -8.95
N HIS A 200 -3.97 18.16 -10.15
CA HIS A 200 -3.07 17.54 -11.13
C HIS A 200 -1.60 17.54 -10.67
N VAL A 201 -1.16 18.59 -9.98
CA VAL A 201 0.18 18.65 -9.38
C VAL A 201 0.34 17.60 -8.28
N TYR A 202 -0.66 17.41 -7.42
CA TYR A 202 -0.66 16.37 -6.39
C TYR A 202 -0.66 14.96 -7.01
N SER A 203 -1.45 14.74 -8.06
CA SER A 203 -1.46 13.49 -8.85
C SER A 203 -0.05 13.18 -9.39
N MET A 204 0.61 14.18 -9.99
CA MET A 204 1.97 14.07 -10.48
C MET A 204 2.98 13.78 -9.37
N ASP A 205 2.88 14.42 -8.21
CA ASP A 205 3.73 14.18 -7.04
C ASP A 205 3.62 12.71 -6.58
N VAL A 206 2.41 12.16 -6.52
CA VAL A 206 2.19 10.75 -6.20
C VAL A 206 2.87 9.84 -7.22
N TYR A 207 2.64 10.06 -8.53
CA TYR A 207 3.23 9.21 -9.56
C TYR A 207 4.77 9.25 -9.53
N MET A 208 5.37 10.43 -9.38
CA MET A 208 6.81 10.60 -9.29
C MET A 208 7.39 9.97 -8.01
N SER A 209 6.71 10.11 -6.88
CA SER A 209 7.12 9.52 -5.61
C SER A 209 7.13 7.99 -5.66
N VAL A 210 6.07 7.40 -6.21
CA VAL A 210 5.96 5.94 -6.38
C VAL A 210 6.97 5.43 -7.42
N ALA A 211 7.19 6.17 -8.50
CA ALA A 211 8.21 5.86 -9.50
C ALA A 211 9.62 5.84 -8.91
N ASN A 212 9.94 6.82 -8.05
CA ASN A 212 11.22 6.87 -7.36
C ASN A 212 11.41 5.66 -6.42
N VAL A 213 10.37 5.25 -5.69
CA VAL A 213 10.39 4.03 -4.86
C VAL A 213 10.67 2.79 -5.71
N SER A 214 10.06 2.68 -6.90
CA SER A 214 10.35 1.59 -7.84
C SER A 214 11.83 1.52 -8.20
N LYS A 215 12.43 2.67 -8.54
CA LYS A 215 13.84 2.78 -8.96
C LYS A 215 14.79 2.45 -7.82
N LEU A 216 14.57 3.04 -6.64
CA LEU A 216 15.44 2.86 -5.46
C LEU A 216 15.41 1.43 -4.90
N ARG A 217 14.25 0.79 -4.92
CA ARG A 217 14.08 -0.56 -4.35
C ARG A 217 14.13 -1.69 -5.37
N GLY A 218 14.25 -1.37 -6.66
CA GLY A 218 14.24 -2.38 -7.72
C GLY A 218 12.90 -3.13 -7.84
N PHE A 219 11.78 -2.50 -7.48
CA PHE A 219 10.46 -3.12 -7.61
C PHE A 219 10.05 -3.21 -9.09
N ALA A 220 9.39 -4.30 -9.46
CA ALA A 220 8.90 -4.56 -10.81
C ALA A 220 7.45 -4.10 -10.99
N PHE A 221 7.00 -3.86 -12.22
CA PHE A 221 5.58 -3.60 -12.49
C PHE A 221 4.89 -4.91 -12.87
N ALA A 222 3.76 -5.21 -12.24
CA ALA A 222 2.98 -6.40 -12.54
C ALA A 222 2.32 -6.30 -13.93
N GLU A 223 2.30 -7.42 -14.65
CA GLU A 223 1.55 -7.59 -15.90
C GLU A 223 0.12 -8.03 -15.57
N THR A 224 -0.85 -7.20 -15.91
CA THR A 224 -2.28 -7.54 -15.75
C THR A 224 -2.77 -8.37 -16.92
N LEU A 225 -3.24 -9.58 -16.65
CA LEU A 225 -3.78 -10.49 -17.65
C LEU A 225 -5.23 -10.13 -18.00
N ASP A 226 -5.57 -10.19 -19.28
CA ASP A 226 -6.94 -10.00 -19.80
C ASP A 226 -7.79 -11.29 -19.74
N GLY A 227 -7.19 -12.39 -19.29
CA GLY A 227 -7.79 -13.72 -19.31
C GLY A 227 -9.00 -13.86 -18.38
N ARG A 228 -9.89 -14.81 -18.71
CA ARG A 228 -11.01 -15.20 -17.83
C ARG A 228 -10.55 -16.03 -16.63
N GLU A 229 -9.40 -16.69 -16.74
CA GLU A 229 -8.91 -17.62 -15.73
C GLU A 229 -8.27 -16.90 -14.54
N ASN A 230 -8.47 -17.44 -13.34
CA ASN A 230 -7.75 -16.99 -12.15
C ASN A 230 -6.28 -17.46 -12.24
N MET A 231 -5.36 -16.53 -12.40
CA MET A 231 -3.92 -16.80 -12.48
C MET A 231 -3.13 -15.77 -11.68
N ILE A 232 -2.20 -16.23 -10.86
CA ILE A 232 -1.23 -15.40 -10.15
C ILE A 232 0.13 -16.09 -10.27
N GLU A 233 1.06 -15.49 -10.97
CA GLU A 233 2.42 -15.98 -11.14
C GLU A 233 3.39 -14.89 -10.68
N ILE A 234 4.20 -15.21 -9.66
CA ILE A 234 5.11 -14.27 -9.03
C ILE A 234 6.48 -14.93 -8.92
N GLU A 235 7.50 -14.27 -9.46
CA GLU A 235 8.87 -14.75 -9.43
C GLU A 235 9.74 -13.83 -8.56
N GLY A 236 10.45 -14.43 -7.61
CA GLY A 236 11.39 -13.73 -6.75
C GLY A 236 10.75 -12.64 -5.89
N MET A 237 9.55 -12.87 -5.34
CA MET A 237 8.94 -11.97 -4.36
C MET A 237 9.63 -12.00 -3.01
N TYR A 238 9.63 -10.86 -2.35
CA TYR A 238 10.23 -10.69 -1.03
C TYR A 238 9.46 -9.66 -0.20
N HIS A 239 9.60 -9.75 1.12
CA HIS A 239 8.94 -8.81 2.02
C HIS A 239 9.66 -7.44 1.95
N PRO A 240 8.97 -6.34 1.61
CA PRO A 240 9.61 -5.04 1.34
C PRO A 240 10.19 -4.35 2.59
N GLY A 241 9.79 -4.80 3.78
CA GLY A 241 10.29 -4.31 5.07
C GLY A 241 11.52 -5.04 5.62
N LEU A 242 12.02 -6.10 4.96
CA LEU A 242 13.21 -6.84 5.40
C LEU A 242 14.49 -6.26 4.77
N SER A 243 15.58 -6.25 5.54
CA SER A 243 16.89 -5.78 5.06
C SER A 243 17.59 -6.79 4.15
N ASN A 244 17.60 -8.07 4.52
CA ASN A 244 18.21 -9.17 3.77
C ASN A 244 17.16 -10.26 3.47
N PRO A 245 16.18 -10.01 2.59
CA PRO A 245 15.12 -10.98 2.35
C PRO A 245 15.59 -12.16 1.49
N VAL A 246 15.05 -13.34 1.79
CA VAL A 246 15.12 -14.49 0.88
C VAL A 246 13.91 -14.46 -0.06
N SER A 247 14.17 -14.37 -1.36
CA SER A 247 13.13 -14.30 -2.38
C SER A 247 12.49 -15.67 -2.63
N ASN A 248 11.17 -15.69 -2.82
CA ASN A 248 10.39 -16.88 -3.11
C ASN A 248 9.58 -16.70 -4.40
N GLN A 249 9.10 -17.81 -4.96
CA GLN A 249 8.27 -17.80 -6.17
C GLN A 249 7.01 -18.60 -5.94
N LEU A 250 5.96 -18.25 -6.66
CA LEU A 250 4.66 -18.89 -6.52
C LEU A 250 3.88 -18.79 -7.82
N ARG A 251 3.21 -19.88 -8.17
CA ARG A 251 2.24 -19.94 -9.26
C ARG A 251 0.95 -20.54 -8.74
N ILE A 252 -0.14 -19.84 -9.01
CA ILE A 252 -1.52 -20.20 -8.68
C ILE A 252 -2.33 -20.13 -9.97
N ASP A 253 -3.07 -21.19 -10.23
CA ASP A 253 -4.07 -21.26 -11.29
C ASP A 253 -5.20 -22.20 -10.86
N ARG A 254 -6.22 -22.41 -11.69
CA ARG A 254 -7.35 -23.30 -11.38
C ARG A 254 -6.98 -24.75 -11.05
N SER A 255 -5.80 -25.21 -11.49
CA SER A 255 -5.29 -26.54 -11.17
C SER A 255 -4.50 -26.58 -9.87
N ARG A 256 -4.18 -25.43 -9.27
CA ARG A 256 -3.37 -25.26 -8.06
C ARG A 256 -3.85 -24.07 -7.24
N ASN A 257 -5.17 -23.98 -7.01
CA ASN A 257 -5.78 -22.78 -6.44
C ASN A 257 -5.75 -22.74 -4.91
N LEU A 258 -5.47 -23.88 -4.25
CA LEU A 258 -5.27 -23.95 -2.80
C LEU A 258 -3.81 -24.31 -2.51
N ILE A 259 -3.12 -23.45 -1.76
CA ILE A 259 -1.76 -23.68 -1.27
C ILE A 259 -1.85 -24.17 0.16
N PHE A 260 -1.41 -25.40 0.39
CA PHE A 260 -1.34 -25.99 1.72
C PHE A 260 0.09 -25.85 2.25
N LEU A 261 0.29 -24.92 3.17
CA LEU A 261 1.59 -24.49 3.65
C LEU A 261 1.91 -25.11 5.02
N THR A 262 3.01 -25.86 5.10
CA THR A 262 3.49 -26.46 6.36
C THR A 262 4.90 -26.01 6.71
N GLY A 263 5.36 -26.34 7.93
CA GLY A 263 6.70 -26.04 8.43
C GLY A 263 6.70 -25.42 9.83
N ALA A 264 7.89 -25.27 10.41
CA ALA A 264 8.05 -24.67 11.74
C ALA A 264 7.62 -23.18 11.77
N ASN A 265 7.26 -22.65 12.94
CA ASN A 265 6.83 -21.24 13.06
C ASN A 265 7.91 -20.24 12.70
N MET A 266 9.15 -20.53 13.08
CA MET A 266 10.29 -19.66 12.81
C MET A 266 10.84 -19.82 11.38
N ALA A 267 10.26 -20.71 10.56
CA ALA A 267 10.72 -20.99 9.21
C ALA A 267 10.27 -19.95 8.15
N GLY A 268 9.44 -18.97 8.54
CA GLY A 268 9.07 -17.83 7.69
C GLY A 268 7.68 -17.89 7.05
N LYS A 269 6.79 -18.81 7.47
CA LYS A 269 5.42 -18.96 6.93
C LYS A 269 4.64 -17.64 6.91
N SER A 270 4.49 -16.98 8.06
CA SER A 270 3.72 -15.74 8.17
C SER A 270 4.34 -14.59 7.35
N THR A 271 5.67 -14.52 7.29
CA THR A 271 6.38 -13.54 6.43
C THR A 271 6.07 -13.77 4.94
N PHE A 272 6.06 -15.03 4.50
CA PHE A 272 5.70 -15.38 3.12
C PHE A 272 4.26 -15.01 2.81
N MET A 273 3.31 -15.34 3.70
CA MET A 273 1.90 -15.00 3.54
C MET A 273 1.66 -13.49 3.48
N LYS A 274 2.31 -12.71 4.35
CA LYS A 274 2.28 -11.25 4.30
C LYS A 274 2.88 -10.72 2.99
N THR A 275 4.01 -11.27 2.57
CA THR A 275 4.66 -10.90 1.30
C THR A 275 3.71 -11.10 0.12
N LEU A 276 3.06 -12.25 0.04
CA LEU A 276 2.08 -12.55 -1.01
C LEU A 276 0.92 -11.55 -0.99
N GLY A 277 0.32 -11.33 0.18
CA GLY A 277 -0.79 -10.37 0.34
C GLY A 277 -0.41 -8.94 -0.04
N ILE A 278 0.76 -8.46 0.41
CA ILE A 278 1.28 -7.13 0.07
C ILE A 278 1.55 -7.01 -1.44
N THR A 279 2.14 -8.03 -2.05
CA THR A 279 2.46 -8.04 -3.49
C THR A 279 1.18 -7.94 -4.32
N ILE A 280 0.15 -8.71 -3.97
CA ILE A 280 -1.17 -8.66 -4.62
C ILE A 280 -1.84 -7.30 -4.39
N PHE A 281 -1.82 -6.80 -3.15
CA PHE A 281 -2.38 -5.49 -2.83
C PHE A 281 -1.74 -4.36 -3.67
N LEU A 282 -0.40 -4.34 -3.77
CA LEU A 282 0.32 -3.36 -4.58
C LEU A 282 0.06 -3.51 -6.09
N ALA A 283 -0.14 -4.73 -6.58
CA ALA A 283 -0.55 -4.95 -7.97
C ALA A 283 -1.94 -4.34 -8.24
N HIS A 284 -2.89 -4.49 -7.32
CA HIS A 284 -4.21 -3.87 -7.37
C HIS A 284 -4.18 -2.35 -7.19
N MET A 285 -3.14 -1.82 -6.56
CA MET A 285 -2.87 -0.40 -6.53
C MET A 285 -2.36 0.13 -7.87
N GLY A 286 -1.99 -0.72 -8.84
CA GLY A 286 -1.26 -0.31 -10.04
C GLY A 286 0.15 0.19 -9.74
N PHE A 287 0.69 -0.20 -8.59
CA PHE A 287 2.00 0.22 -8.08
C PHE A 287 3.06 -0.84 -8.42
N PRO A 288 4.35 -0.48 -8.36
CA PRO A 288 5.43 -1.44 -8.49
C PRO A 288 5.42 -2.40 -7.28
N VAL A 289 5.68 -3.68 -7.53
CA VAL A 289 5.60 -4.79 -6.58
C VAL A 289 6.99 -5.30 -6.17
N PRO A 290 7.18 -5.79 -4.93
CA PRO A 290 8.47 -6.29 -4.43
C PRO A 290 8.75 -7.72 -4.95
N ALA A 291 8.90 -7.84 -6.27
CA ALA A 291 9.20 -9.10 -6.96
C ALA A 291 10.09 -8.83 -8.18
N ARG A 292 10.71 -9.89 -8.73
CA ARG A 292 11.45 -9.81 -9.98
C ARG A 292 10.49 -9.65 -11.16
N GLN A 293 9.43 -10.46 -11.17
CA GLN A 293 8.37 -10.43 -12.17
C GLN A 293 7.04 -10.86 -11.53
N MET A 294 5.93 -10.34 -12.05
CA MET A 294 4.59 -10.74 -11.64
C MET A 294 3.63 -10.66 -12.82
N LYS A 295 2.82 -11.69 -12.99
CA LYS A 295 1.65 -11.72 -13.87
C LYS A 295 0.43 -12.09 -13.05
N PHE A 296 -0.67 -11.40 -13.24
CA PHE A 296 -1.88 -11.70 -12.47
C PHE A 296 -3.17 -11.33 -13.20
N SER A 297 -4.19 -12.15 -12.99
CA SER A 297 -5.58 -11.79 -13.26
C SER A 297 -6.10 -10.92 -12.13
N VAL A 298 -6.88 -9.89 -12.47
CA VAL A 298 -7.45 -8.98 -11.48
C VAL A 298 -8.40 -9.73 -10.55
N GLN A 299 -8.10 -9.67 -9.25
CA GLN A 299 -8.90 -10.24 -8.18
C GLN A 299 -10.02 -9.28 -7.75
N GLN A 300 -11.09 -9.82 -7.20
CA GLN A 300 -12.19 -9.02 -6.65
C GLN A 300 -11.98 -8.64 -5.19
N GLY A 301 -11.05 -9.30 -4.49
CA GLY A 301 -10.76 -8.96 -3.11
C GLY A 301 -9.66 -9.80 -2.48
N LEU A 302 -9.24 -9.38 -1.30
CA LEU A 302 -8.20 -10.01 -0.49
C LEU A 302 -8.65 -10.06 0.97
N PHE A 303 -8.62 -11.25 1.55
CA PHE A 303 -8.91 -11.49 2.96
C PHE A 303 -7.75 -12.23 3.62
N THR A 304 -7.35 -11.77 4.80
CA THR A 304 -6.39 -12.50 5.63
C THR A 304 -6.93 -12.79 7.02
N THR A 305 -6.36 -13.83 7.63
CA THR A 305 -6.56 -14.23 9.01
C THR A 305 -5.19 -14.67 9.52
N ILE A 306 -4.30 -13.71 9.81
CA ILE A 306 -2.93 -13.99 10.25
C ILE A 306 -2.79 -13.76 11.75
N ASN A 307 -3.21 -12.59 12.24
CA ASN A 307 -3.18 -12.24 13.65
C ASN A 307 -4.60 -11.91 14.13
N LEU A 308 -5.36 -12.90 14.59
CA LEU A 308 -6.59 -12.61 15.34
C LEU A 308 -6.19 -12.20 16.75
N SER A 309 -6.37 -10.92 17.09
CA SER A 309 -6.24 -10.48 18.49
C SER A 309 -7.45 -10.94 19.29
N ASP A 310 -7.22 -11.43 20.51
CA ASP A 310 -8.29 -11.73 21.45
C ASP A 310 -9.17 -10.51 21.69
N ASN A 311 -10.48 -10.69 21.58
CA ASN A 311 -11.46 -9.65 21.86
C ASN A 311 -12.06 -9.90 23.25
N LEU A 312 -11.26 -9.62 24.29
CA LEU A 312 -11.64 -9.80 25.70
C LEU A 312 -12.97 -9.11 26.05
N ASN A 313 -13.29 -8.00 25.37
CA ASN A 313 -14.49 -7.21 25.60
C ASN A 313 -15.80 -7.86 25.09
N MET A 314 -15.72 -8.80 24.14
CA MET A 314 -16.89 -9.50 23.59
C MET A 314 -17.19 -10.84 24.29
N GLY A 315 -16.31 -11.30 25.18
CA GLY A 315 -16.47 -12.57 25.91
C GLY A 315 -16.38 -13.84 25.05
N TYR A 316 -15.99 -13.72 23.77
CA TYR A 316 -15.79 -14.88 22.90
C TYR A 316 -14.43 -15.53 23.16
N SER A 317 -14.40 -16.87 23.16
CA SER A 317 -13.13 -17.61 23.10
C SER A 317 -12.43 -17.33 21.77
N HIS A 318 -11.10 -17.38 21.77
CA HIS A 318 -10.27 -17.24 20.55
C HIS A 318 -10.79 -18.13 19.41
N PHE A 319 -11.14 -19.38 19.73
CA PHE A 319 -11.71 -20.33 18.77
C PHE A 319 -13.02 -19.85 18.13
N TYR A 320 -13.96 -19.30 18.92
CA TYR A 320 -15.22 -18.84 18.35
C TYR A 320 -15.02 -17.60 17.44
N ALA A 321 -14.09 -16.72 17.79
CA ALA A 321 -13.71 -15.60 16.93
C ALA A 321 -13.11 -16.06 15.59
N GLU A 322 -12.26 -17.10 15.60
CA GLU A 322 -11.75 -17.74 14.38
C GLU A 322 -12.90 -18.31 13.53
N VAL A 323 -13.86 -19.02 14.14
CA VAL A 323 -15.01 -19.59 13.43
C VAL A 323 -15.90 -18.50 12.81
N LEU A 324 -16.15 -17.40 13.53
CA LEU A 324 -16.91 -16.27 12.98
C LEU A 324 -16.18 -15.60 11.81
N ARG A 325 -14.85 -15.47 11.90
CA ARG A 325 -14.01 -14.96 10.80
C ARG A 325 -14.10 -15.87 9.59
N LEU A 326 -13.95 -17.17 9.79
CA LEU A 326 -14.05 -18.19 8.74
C LEU A 326 -15.41 -18.16 8.07
N LYS A 327 -16.51 -18.10 8.85
CA LYS A 327 -17.88 -17.97 8.32
C LYS A 327 -18.01 -16.76 7.39
N LYS A 328 -17.56 -15.57 7.83
CA LYS A 328 -17.61 -14.35 7.02
C LYS A 328 -16.87 -14.52 5.70
N VAL A 329 -15.67 -15.10 5.73
CA VAL A 329 -14.85 -15.33 4.52
C VAL A 329 -15.49 -16.37 3.61
N ALA A 330 -16.04 -17.46 4.15
CA ALA A 330 -16.75 -18.48 3.39
C ALA A 330 -17.99 -17.92 2.68
N GLU A 331 -18.75 -17.04 3.33
CA GLU A 331 -19.88 -16.33 2.71
C GLU A 331 -19.45 -15.45 1.54
N GLN A 332 -18.27 -14.82 1.62
CA GLN A 332 -17.70 -14.01 0.52
C GLN A 332 -17.25 -14.89 -0.64
N ALA A 333 -16.52 -15.97 -0.35
CA ALA A 333 -16.08 -16.97 -1.34
C ALA A 333 -17.25 -17.68 -2.03
N GLY A 334 -18.40 -17.80 -1.37
CA GLY A 334 -19.63 -18.33 -1.96
C GLY A 334 -20.33 -17.38 -2.94
N LYS A 335 -20.05 -16.06 -2.88
CA LYS A 335 -20.74 -15.02 -3.67
C LYS A 335 -19.85 -14.34 -4.71
N THR A 336 -18.53 -14.42 -4.52
CA THR A 336 -17.56 -13.64 -5.29
C THR A 336 -16.47 -14.56 -5.81
N GLU A 337 -16.29 -14.57 -7.12
CA GLU A 337 -15.16 -15.25 -7.77
C GLU A 337 -13.87 -14.41 -7.65
N ARG A 338 -12.70 -15.04 -7.83
CA ARG A 338 -11.39 -14.37 -7.82
C ARG A 338 -11.12 -13.62 -6.51
N LEU A 339 -11.41 -14.26 -5.39
CA LEU A 339 -10.92 -13.81 -4.09
C LEU A 339 -9.59 -14.47 -3.77
N VAL A 340 -8.70 -13.71 -3.13
CA VAL A 340 -7.50 -14.26 -2.50
C VAL A 340 -7.73 -14.31 -1.00
N ILE A 341 -7.56 -15.50 -0.42
CA ILE A 341 -7.88 -15.76 0.98
C ILE A 341 -6.67 -16.42 1.64
N ILE A 342 -6.19 -15.85 2.73
CA ILE A 342 -5.02 -16.32 3.47
C ILE A 342 -5.41 -16.63 4.92
N PHE A 343 -5.14 -17.85 5.36
CA PHE A 343 -5.37 -18.31 6.73
C PHE A 343 -4.05 -18.80 7.35
N ASP A 344 -3.71 -18.28 8.53
CA ASP A 344 -2.53 -18.70 9.29
C ASP A 344 -2.89 -19.57 10.50
N GLU A 345 -2.77 -20.89 10.34
CA GLU A 345 -3.08 -21.92 11.34
C GLU A 345 -4.50 -21.76 11.90
N LEU A 346 -5.49 -22.21 11.14
CA LEU A 346 -6.86 -22.29 11.63
C LEU A 346 -6.98 -23.25 12.82
N PHE A 347 -7.93 -22.96 13.71
CA PHE A 347 -8.39 -23.85 14.77
C PHE A 347 -7.37 -24.10 15.89
N ARG A 348 -6.50 -23.12 16.21
CA ARG A 348 -5.51 -23.27 17.30
C ARG A 348 -6.14 -23.47 18.67
N GLY A 349 -7.37 -22.98 18.86
CA GLY A 349 -8.07 -22.95 20.15
C GLY A 349 -8.90 -24.19 20.50
N THR A 350 -8.78 -25.30 19.76
CA THR A 350 -9.54 -26.54 20.01
C THR A 350 -8.64 -27.78 20.12
N ASN A 351 -9.23 -28.94 20.41
CA ASN A 351 -8.50 -30.21 20.51
C ASN A 351 -7.88 -30.61 19.17
N VAL A 352 -6.73 -31.28 19.20
CA VAL A 352 -5.97 -31.66 18.00
C VAL A 352 -6.81 -32.47 16.99
N LYS A 353 -7.67 -33.39 17.48
CA LYS A 353 -8.56 -34.17 16.62
C LYS A 353 -9.61 -33.29 15.93
N ASP A 354 -10.26 -32.41 16.68
CA ASP A 354 -11.26 -31.48 16.12
C ASP A 354 -10.62 -30.50 15.14
N ALA A 355 -9.42 -30.01 15.46
CA ALA A 355 -8.65 -29.14 14.56
C ALA A 355 -8.26 -29.87 13.26
N PHE A 356 -7.88 -31.15 13.35
CA PHE A 356 -7.58 -31.98 12.19
C PHE A 356 -8.83 -32.17 11.31
N ASP A 357 -9.94 -32.63 11.89
CA ASP A 357 -11.18 -32.91 11.17
C ASP A 357 -11.74 -31.63 10.52
N ALA A 358 -11.69 -30.50 11.24
CA ALA A 358 -12.06 -29.19 10.73
C ALA A 358 -11.13 -28.71 9.61
N THR A 359 -9.81 -28.87 9.75
CA THR A 359 -8.84 -28.48 8.71
C THR A 359 -9.09 -29.22 7.40
N VAL A 360 -9.26 -30.55 7.47
CA VAL A 360 -9.53 -31.37 6.28
C VAL A 360 -10.85 -30.94 5.64
N THR A 361 -11.93 -30.84 6.42
CA THR A 361 -13.27 -30.51 5.91
C THR A 361 -13.31 -29.13 5.25
N VAL A 362 -12.68 -28.13 5.86
CA VAL A 362 -12.68 -26.75 5.35
C VAL A 362 -11.76 -26.59 4.15
N ALA A 363 -10.59 -27.23 4.14
CA ALA A 363 -9.70 -27.20 2.99
C ALA A 363 -10.33 -27.87 1.77
N ASP A 364 -11.01 -29.02 1.96
CA ASP A 364 -11.75 -29.73 0.90
C ASP A 364 -12.83 -28.83 0.29
N ALA A 365 -13.67 -28.21 1.14
CA ALA A 365 -14.71 -27.28 0.69
C ALA A 365 -14.17 -26.04 -0.04
N PHE A 366 -13.00 -25.51 0.35
CA PHE A 366 -12.36 -24.41 -0.35
C PHE A 366 -11.68 -24.84 -1.65
N ALA A 367 -11.13 -26.06 -1.70
CA ALA A 367 -10.55 -26.62 -2.93
C ALA A 367 -11.58 -26.69 -4.06
N GLU A 368 -12.86 -26.94 -3.76
CA GLU A 368 -13.94 -26.91 -4.77
C GLU A 368 -14.13 -25.53 -5.42
N LYS A 369 -13.74 -24.43 -4.74
CA LYS A 369 -13.87 -23.06 -5.25
C LYS A 369 -12.68 -22.69 -6.14
N ARG A 370 -12.53 -23.37 -7.28
CA ARG A 370 -11.38 -23.26 -8.20
C ARG A 370 -11.09 -21.85 -8.74
N ASP A 371 -12.08 -20.97 -8.75
CA ASP A 371 -11.93 -19.57 -9.15
C ASP A 371 -11.43 -18.64 -8.05
N CYS A 372 -11.31 -19.13 -6.82
CA CYS A 372 -10.69 -18.41 -5.71
C CYS A 372 -9.32 -19.01 -5.39
N THR A 373 -8.45 -18.17 -4.87
CA THR A 373 -7.12 -18.52 -4.40
C THR A 373 -7.14 -18.65 -2.89
N PHE A 374 -6.66 -19.77 -2.36
CA PHE A 374 -6.57 -20.03 -0.92
C PHE A 374 -5.13 -20.32 -0.52
N ILE A 375 -4.72 -19.76 0.60
CA ILE A 375 -3.46 -20.10 1.28
C ILE A 375 -3.82 -20.51 2.69
N LEU A 376 -3.51 -21.75 3.03
CA LEU A 376 -3.78 -22.34 4.34
C LEU A 376 -2.47 -22.80 4.96
N SER A 377 -1.99 -22.07 5.96
CA SER A 377 -0.88 -22.51 6.81
C SER A 377 -1.42 -23.40 7.93
N THR A 378 -0.75 -24.51 8.24
CA THR A 378 -1.10 -25.38 9.36
C THR A 378 0.10 -26.12 9.94
N HIS A 379 -0.05 -26.55 11.20
CA HIS A 379 0.84 -27.48 11.88
C HIS A 379 0.38 -28.94 11.79
N ILE A 380 -0.82 -29.18 11.30
CA ILE A 380 -1.42 -30.51 11.23
C ILE A 380 -0.98 -31.17 9.93
N ILE A 381 0.20 -31.77 9.96
CA ILE A 381 0.83 -32.42 8.80
C ILE A 381 -0.06 -33.54 8.27
N GLU A 382 -0.67 -34.31 9.18
CA GLU A 382 -1.53 -35.44 8.88
C GLU A 382 -2.74 -35.03 8.01
N ALA A 383 -3.24 -33.79 8.15
CA ALA A 383 -4.35 -33.30 7.33
C ALA A 383 -3.94 -33.15 5.86
N GLY A 384 -2.67 -32.82 5.61
CA GLY A 384 -2.12 -32.73 4.27
C GLY A 384 -2.11 -34.06 3.53
N GLU A 385 -1.78 -35.16 4.22
CA GLU A 385 -1.78 -36.51 3.62
C GLU A 385 -3.18 -36.94 3.19
N VAL A 386 -4.21 -36.70 4.02
CA VAL A 386 -5.60 -36.99 3.65
C VAL A 386 -6.07 -36.13 2.48
N LEU A 387 -5.73 -34.85 2.48
CA LEU A 387 -6.13 -33.91 1.43
C LEU A 387 -5.47 -34.24 0.08
N LYS A 388 -4.25 -34.79 0.10
CA LYS A 388 -3.53 -35.20 -1.11
C LYS A 388 -4.22 -36.34 -1.85
N GLU A 389 -4.93 -37.22 -1.14
CA GLU A 389 -5.74 -38.29 -1.73
C GLU A 389 -7.11 -37.80 -2.22
N LYS A 390 -7.64 -36.73 -1.62
CA LYS A 390 -8.99 -36.20 -1.91
C LYS A 390 -9.02 -35.14 -3.01
N CYS A 391 -8.03 -34.26 -3.09
CA CYS A 391 -8.07 -33.07 -3.93
C CYS A 391 -6.88 -33.05 -4.90
N ASP A 392 -7.16 -32.91 -6.19
CA ASP A 392 -6.15 -32.88 -7.26
C ASP A 392 -5.53 -31.49 -7.50
N ASN A 393 -6.09 -30.46 -6.86
CA ASN A 393 -5.79 -29.06 -7.09
C ASN A 393 -5.13 -28.34 -5.91
N ILE A 394 -4.72 -29.10 -4.90
CA ILE A 394 -3.97 -28.58 -3.75
C ILE A 394 -2.48 -28.63 -4.07
N ASN A 395 -1.83 -27.48 -3.96
CA ASN A 395 -0.39 -27.32 -4.06
C ASN A 395 0.23 -27.39 -2.65
N PHE A 396 0.82 -28.52 -2.32
CA PHE A 396 1.49 -28.74 -1.03
C PHE A 396 2.90 -28.13 -1.06
N VAL A 397 3.16 -27.24 -0.12
CA VAL A 397 4.45 -26.57 0.03
C VAL A 397 4.84 -26.45 1.49
N TYR A 398 6.14 -26.34 1.74
CA TYR A 398 6.67 -26.16 3.08
C TYR A 398 7.96 -25.35 3.11
N PHE A 399 8.27 -24.82 4.29
CA PHE A 399 9.59 -24.25 4.59
C PHE A 399 10.44 -25.28 5.34
N PRO A 400 11.54 -25.79 4.75
CA PRO A 400 12.36 -26.81 5.38
C PRO A 400 13.19 -26.24 6.52
N THR A 401 13.39 -27.06 7.56
CA THR A 401 14.36 -26.81 8.63
C THR A 401 15.53 -27.78 8.48
N ILE A 402 16.75 -27.26 8.33
CA ILE A 402 17.95 -28.09 8.20
C ILE A 402 18.67 -28.13 9.54
N MET A 403 19.12 -29.31 9.95
CA MET A 403 19.93 -29.45 11.16
C MET A 403 21.41 -29.25 10.83
N LYS A 404 22.03 -28.20 11.39
CA LYS A 404 23.49 -28.03 11.42
C LYS A 404 23.97 -28.09 12.85
N GLU A 405 24.84 -29.05 13.17
CA GLU A 405 25.51 -29.15 14.48
C GLU A 405 24.54 -29.07 15.68
N GLN A 406 23.38 -29.74 15.57
CA GLN A 406 22.27 -29.75 16.56
C GLN A 406 21.46 -28.44 16.70
N MET A 407 21.74 -27.43 15.88
CA MET A 407 20.95 -26.20 15.78
C MET A 407 20.05 -26.22 14.54
N PRO A 408 18.77 -25.82 14.67
CA PRO A 408 17.90 -25.68 13.51
C PRO A 408 18.28 -24.43 12.70
N GLU A 409 18.55 -24.62 11.41
CA GLU A 409 18.76 -23.57 10.43
C GLU A 409 17.53 -23.48 9.51
N TYR A 410 16.97 -22.28 9.40
CA TYR A 410 15.81 -22.00 8.56
C TYR A 410 16.27 -21.46 7.21
N THR A 411 15.92 -22.14 6.12
CA THR A 411 16.36 -21.73 4.77
C THR A 411 15.56 -20.54 4.22
N TYR A 412 14.36 -20.30 4.77
CA TYR A 412 13.38 -19.33 4.29
C TYR A 412 13.01 -19.48 2.80
N ARG A 413 13.27 -20.65 2.21
CA ARG A 413 12.97 -20.97 0.81
C ARG A 413 11.83 -21.99 0.72
N LEU A 414 10.77 -21.60 0.04
CA LEU A 414 9.58 -22.42 -0.20
C LEU A 414 9.97 -23.65 -1.04
N THR A 415 9.56 -24.83 -0.57
CA THR A 415 9.84 -26.13 -1.21
C THR A 415 8.55 -26.89 -1.44
N GLN A 416 8.50 -27.70 -2.49
CA GLN A 416 7.34 -28.53 -2.84
C GLN A 416 7.24 -29.77 -1.93
N GLY A 417 6.02 -30.12 -1.53
CA GLY A 417 5.70 -31.27 -0.69
C GLY A 417 5.13 -30.90 0.68
N ILE A 418 4.99 -31.92 1.52
CA ILE A 418 4.56 -31.81 2.91
C ILE A 418 5.80 -32.04 3.79
N THR A 419 5.97 -31.23 4.85
CA THR A 419 7.12 -31.38 5.75
C THR A 419 7.06 -32.67 6.57
N ASN A 420 8.23 -33.24 6.87
CA ASN A 420 8.39 -34.35 7.83
C ASN A 420 8.91 -33.86 9.19
N ASP A 421 9.06 -32.55 9.38
CA ASP A 421 9.78 -31.96 10.51
C ASP A 421 8.92 -31.94 11.79
N ARG A 422 9.28 -32.76 12.80
CA ARG A 422 8.67 -32.77 14.14
C ARG A 422 9.59 -32.12 15.19
N HIS A 423 9.80 -30.80 15.10
CA HIS A 423 10.88 -30.11 15.83
C HIS A 423 10.47 -29.45 17.18
N GLY A 424 9.21 -29.52 17.60
CA GLY A 424 8.74 -28.87 18.83
C GLY A 424 9.48 -29.31 20.11
N MET A 425 9.69 -30.62 20.28
CA MET A 425 10.43 -31.17 21.44
C MET A 425 11.94 -30.88 21.38
N MET A 426 12.47 -30.65 20.18
CA MET A 426 13.88 -30.34 19.98
C MET A 426 14.21 -28.92 20.48
N ILE A 427 13.33 -27.95 20.21
CA ILE A 427 13.48 -26.58 20.72
C ILE A 427 13.45 -26.56 22.25
N ILE A 428 12.54 -27.33 22.86
CA ILE A 428 12.47 -27.49 24.33
C ILE A 428 13.78 -28.08 24.89
N GLY A 429 14.40 -29.00 24.14
CA GLY A 429 15.70 -29.58 24.46
C GLY A 429 16.84 -28.55 24.41
N ASN A 430 16.93 -27.77 23.33
CA ASN A 430 17.99 -26.78 23.12
C ASN A 430 17.95 -25.64 24.16
N GLU A 431 16.76 -25.25 24.61
CA GLU A 431 16.59 -24.25 25.68
C GLU A 431 16.91 -24.81 27.09
N ASN A 432 17.33 -26.07 27.19
CA ASN A 432 17.68 -26.76 28.44
C ASN A 432 16.60 -26.66 29.54
N ILE A 433 15.33 -26.52 29.15
CA ILE A 433 14.20 -26.31 30.07
C ILE A 433 14.12 -27.46 31.09
N ILE A 434 14.30 -28.69 30.60
CA ILE A 434 14.27 -29.89 31.45
C ILE A 434 15.43 -29.91 32.45
N GLY A 435 16.62 -29.45 32.05
CA GLY A 435 17.78 -29.34 32.95
C GLY A 435 17.55 -28.30 34.04
N ILE A 436 16.99 -27.14 33.70
CA ILE A 436 16.63 -26.07 34.65
C ILE A 436 15.57 -26.55 35.66
N LEU A 437 14.55 -27.27 35.19
CA LEU A 437 13.50 -27.80 36.08
C LEU A 437 14.00 -28.92 36.99
N LYS A 438 14.98 -29.73 36.54
CA LYS A 438 15.57 -30.81 37.32
C LYS A 438 16.62 -30.33 38.32
N SER A 439 17.37 -29.25 38.04
CA SER A 439 18.37 -28.70 38.97
C SER A 439 17.76 -28.17 40.27
N ARG A 440 16.53 -27.63 40.23
CA ARG A 440 15.78 -27.23 41.44
C ARG A 440 15.38 -28.40 42.35
N LYS A 441 15.21 -29.62 41.82
CA LYS A 441 14.88 -30.79 42.64
C LYS A 441 16.09 -31.40 43.36
N GLN A 442 17.31 -31.14 42.91
CA GLN A 442 18.52 -31.60 43.62
C GLN A 442 18.81 -30.73 44.85
N ASN A 443 18.63 -29.40 44.76
CA ASN A 443 18.84 -28.51 45.91
C ASN A 443 17.76 -28.62 47.02
N ALA A 444 16.61 -29.26 46.74
CA ALA A 444 15.58 -29.53 47.74
C ALA A 444 15.73 -30.91 48.42
N LYS A 445 16.56 -31.82 47.89
CA LYS A 445 16.83 -33.14 48.50
C LYS A 445 18.10 -33.18 49.36
N THR A 446 18.95 -32.16 49.28
CA THR A 446 20.11 -31.98 50.18
C THR A 446 19.82 -31.07 51.38
N GLY A 447 18.57 -30.62 51.55
CA GLY A 447 18.13 -29.83 52.70
C GLY A 447 17.46 -30.67 53.79
N VAL A 448 18.20 -31.59 54.41
CA VAL A 448 17.91 -32.06 55.78
C VAL A 448 19.24 -32.19 56.53
N ILE A 449 19.52 -31.11 57.28
CA ILE A 449 20.32 -30.94 58.52
C ILE A 449 21.68 -31.62 58.59
#